data_AF-A0A9R1M858-F1
#
_entry.id   AF-A0A9R1M858-F1
#
_cell.length_a   1.000
_cell.length_b   1.000
_cell.length_c   1.000
_cell.angle_alpha   90.00
_cell.angle_beta   90.00
_cell.angle_gamma   90.00
#
_symmetry.space_group_name_H-M   'P 1'
#
loop_
_entity.id
_entity.type
_entity.pdbx_description
1 polymer ?
#
loop_
_entity_poly.entity_id
_entity_poly.type
_entity_poly.pdbx_seq_one_letter_code
_entity_poly.pdbx_strand_id
1 'polypeptide(L)'
;MAAAPNAFSAHLEKWIVEQIKDSIFFVNVFPNLNYKEDLENLMAAVKTVPVKKREEVLKQGQCGTGSVVGVTEDEITILSSAHLIEHVFTVSKPISVRDANTYFYTDVLCDHYEASFSEPGQRRHSERQYGAATIIGIDCAQDLLLISVPRVNIRNLARKCTSNHPPLTFSSVPPVQLDECVMLSWPPLQHRTVVKGSICHMKRALYDLVKEENNPVGYGMNLMQVKIASEKGSSGIGWQGKCYWDPTWRLGRSILLLCLALSHTTVPEKIWHRSVCGVVICPCSFLSRGHATPTAIGVS
;
A
#
# COMPACT_ATOMS: atom_id res chain seq x y z
N MET A 1 -10.41 34.65 -19.96
CA MET A 1 -10.11 33.21 -20.13
C MET A 1 -10.62 32.48 -18.89
N ALA A 2 -11.65 31.67 -19.02
CA ALA A 2 -12.14 30.84 -17.91
C ALA A 2 -11.18 29.65 -17.74
N ALA A 3 -10.77 29.36 -16.50
CA ALA A 3 -9.98 28.17 -16.20
C ALA A 3 -10.79 26.92 -16.59
N ALA A 4 -10.10 25.89 -17.11
CA ALA A 4 -10.74 24.63 -17.44
C ALA A 4 -11.53 24.10 -16.22
N PRO A 5 -12.70 23.44 -16.41
CA PRO A 5 -13.62 23.05 -15.32
C PRO A 5 -13.01 22.19 -14.20
N ASN A 6 -11.80 21.68 -14.43
CA ASN A 6 -11.09 20.70 -13.63
C ASN A 6 -9.92 21.32 -12.84
N ALA A 7 -9.66 22.62 -13.03
CA ALA A 7 -8.49 23.30 -12.45
C ALA A 7 -8.58 23.45 -10.92
N PHE A 8 -9.80 23.53 -10.36
CA PHE A 8 -10.03 23.73 -8.93
C PHE A 8 -10.35 22.44 -8.15
N SER A 9 -10.84 21.38 -8.81
CA SER A 9 -11.31 20.16 -8.14
C SER A 9 -10.23 19.10 -7.88
N ALA A 10 -9.15 19.11 -8.66
CA ALA A 10 -8.06 18.12 -8.56
C ALA A 10 -6.84 18.59 -7.74
N HIS A 11 -6.90 19.75 -7.07
CA HIS A 11 -5.72 20.34 -6.42
C HIS A 11 -5.18 19.48 -5.28
N LEU A 12 -6.05 18.87 -4.48
CA LEU A 12 -5.63 18.04 -3.35
C LEU A 12 -4.89 16.78 -3.82
N GLU A 13 -5.46 16.04 -4.77
CA GLU A 13 -4.86 14.82 -5.32
C GLU A 13 -3.51 15.10 -5.98
N LYS A 14 -3.45 16.11 -6.85
CA LYS A 14 -2.21 16.51 -7.52
C LYS A 14 -1.15 16.93 -6.51
N TRP A 15 -1.54 17.75 -5.53
CA TRP A 15 -0.61 18.18 -4.49
C TRP A 15 -0.09 17.00 -3.68
N ILE A 16 -0.96 16.12 -3.19
CA ILE A 16 -0.56 14.92 -2.43
C ILE A 16 0.37 14.04 -3.25
N VAL A 17 0.02 13.72 -4.49
CA VAL A 17 0.85 12.88 -5.38
C VAL A 17 2.22 13.49 -5.58
N GLU A 18 2.31 14.80 -5.84
CA GLU A 18 3.59 15.47 -6.00
C GLU A 18 4.45 15.44 -4.72
N GLN A 19 3.83 15.46 -3.54
CA GLN A 19 4.57 15.34 -2.27
C GLN A 19 5.09 13.92 -1.99
N ILE A 20 4.37 12.88 -2.42
CA ILE A 20 4.61 11.51 -1.94
C ILE A 20 5.11 10.54 -2.99
N LYS A 21 4.98 10.83 -4.29
CA LYS A 21 5.30 9.87 -5.37
C LYS A 21 6.72 9.29 -5.25
N ASP A 22 7.67 10.12 -4.81
CA ASP A 22 9.06 9.71 -4.61
C ASP A 22 9.24 8.73 -3.43
N SER A 23 8.25 8.62 -2.56
CA SER A 23 8.26 7.78 -1.36
C SER A 23 7.53 6.46 -1.55
N ILE A 24 7.13 6.15 -2.79
CA ILE A 24 6.24 5.03 -3.10
C ILE A 24 6.95 4.05 -4.02
N PHE A 25 6.79 2.78 -3.70
CA PHE A 25 7.40 1.67 -4.39
C PHE A 25 6.34 0.66 -4.80
N PHE A 26 6.52 0.05 -5.95
CA PHE A 26 5.88 -1.22 -6.25
C PHE A 26 6.68 -2.32 -5.57
N VAL A 27 6.01 -3.15 -4.78
CA VAL A 27 6.60 -4.28 -4.06
C VAL A 27 6.08 -5.56 -4.69
N ASN A 28 6.99 -6.50 -4.92
CA ASN A 28 6.68 -7.79 -5.48
C ASN A 28 7.32 -8.88 -4.62
N VAL A 29 6.54 -9.90 -4.29
CA VAL A 29 6.97 -11.01 -3.46
C VAL A 29 6.64 -12.31 -4.19
N PHE A 30 7.68 -13.08 -4.49
CA PHE A 30 7.58 -14.30 -5.28
C PHE A 30 8.03 -15.52 -4.47
N PRO A 31 7.30 -16.64 -4.55
CA PRO A 31 7.72 -17.89 -3.93
C PRO A 31 9.02 -18.42 -4.52
N ASN A 32 9.91 -18.89 -3.65
CA ASN A 32 11.14 -19.57 -4.02
C ASN A 32 10.83 -21.05 -4.30
N LEU A 33 10.70 -21.41 -5.58
CA LEU A 33 10.29 -22.75 -6.00
C LEU A 33 11.29 -23.86 -5.65
N ASN A 34 12.52 -23.51 -5.23
CA ASN A 34 13.45 -24.49 -4.67
C ASN A 34 12.92 -25.12 -3.37
N TYR A 35 12.03 -24.43 -2.65
CA TYR A 35 11.38 -24.87 -1.43
C TYR A 35 9.89 -25.14 -1.62
N LYS A 36 9.50 -25.59 -2.81
CA LYS A 36 8.09 -25.81 -3.18
C LYS A 36 7.35 -26.72 -2.18
N GLU A 37 7.97 -27.83 -1.78
CA GLU A 37 7.35 -28.79 -0.86
C GLU A 37 7.10 -28.18 0.53
N ASP A 38 8.06 -27.41 1.04
CA ASP A 38 7.91 -26.69 2.31
C ASP A 38 6.80 -25.64 2.24
N LEU A 39 6.74 -24.88 1.15
CA LEU A 39 5.65 -23.93 0.89
C LEU A 39 4.29 -24.62 0.85
N GLU A 40 4.17 -25.76 0.16
CA GLU A 40 2.92 -26.55 0.11
C GLU A 40 2.51 -27.06 1.50
N ASN A 41 3.48 -27.48 2.31
CA ASN A 41 3.27 -27.90 3.70
C ASN A 41 2.79 -26.74 4.58
N LEU A 42 3.39 -25.56 4.46
CA LEU A 42 2.94 -24.35 5.14
C LEU A 42 1.50 -23.99 4.75
N MET A 43 1.21 -23.94 3.45
CA MET A 43 -0.15 -23.69 2.93
C MET A 43 -1.18 -24.71 3.44
N ALA A 44 -0.78 -25.98 3.57
CA ALA A 44 -1.62 -27.04 4.12
C ALA A 44 -1.89 -26.86 5.61
N ALA A 45 -0.91 -26.37 6.37
CA ALA A 45 -1.02 -26.13 7.80
C ALA A 45 -1.94 -24.95 8.15
N VAL A 46 -1.96 -23.91 7.30
CA VAL A 46 -2.73 -22.68 7.54
C VAL A 46 -4.11 -22.68 6.88
N LYS A 47 -4.29 -23.43 5.78
CA LYS A 47 -5.56 -23.59 5.05
C LYS A 47 -6.21 -22.27 4.59
N THR A 48 -5.42 -21.19 4.43
CA THR A 48 -5.89 -19.90 3.93
C THR A 48 -6.23 -19.93 2.44
N VAL A 49 -5.60 -20.83 1.67
CA VAL A 49 -5.85 -20.99 0.22
C VAL A 49 -6.46 -22.38 -0.09
N PRO A 50 -7.58 -22.44 -0.85
CA PRO A 50 -8.15 -23.70 -1.33
C PRO A 50 -7.15 -24.49 -2.17
N VAL A 51 -7.12 -25.82 -2.00
CA VAL A 51 -6.15 -26.73 -2.68
C VAL A 51 -6.05 -26.47 -4.19
N LYS A 52 -7.19 -26.29 -4.86
CA LYS A 52 -7.26 -26.06 -6.31
C LYS A 52 -6.56 -24.78 -6.79
N LYS A 53 -6.32 -23.81 -5.90
CA LYS A 53 -5.70 -22.51 -6.22
C LYS A 53 -4.22 -22.42 -5.80
N ARG A 54 -3.70 -23.43 -5.08
CA ARG A 54 -2.35 -23.32 -4.49
C ARG A 54 -1.25 -23.25 -5.53
N GLU A 55 -1.35 -24.05 -6.59
CA GLU A 55 -0.37 -24.07 -7.67
C GLU A 55 -0.29 -22.71 -8.40
N GLU A 56 -1.42 -22.02 -8.55
CA GLU A 56 -1.46 -20.69 -9.17
C GLU A 56 -0.74 -19.65 -8.30
N VAL A 57 -1.02 -19.65 -6.99
CA VAL A 57 -0.38 -18.75 -6.03
C VAL A 57 1.14 -18.95 -6.01
N LEU A 58 1.61 -20.20 -6.09
CA LEU A 58 3.04 -20.52 -6.13
C LEU A 58 3.73 -20.00 -7.41
N LYS A 59 3.02 -19.91 -8.53
CA LYS A 59 3.59 -19.49 -9.82
C LYS A 59 3.62 -17.97 -10.01
N GLN A 60 2.62 -17.25 -9.53
CA GLN A 60 2.42 -15.83 -9.89
C GLN A 60 3.01 -14.84 -8.88
N GLY A 61 3.23 -15.26 -7.63
CA GLY A 61 3.57 -14.35 -6.54
C GLY A 61 2.46 -13.32 -6.25
N GLN A 62 2.76 -12.38 -5.37
CA GLN A 62 1.87 -11.27 -5.04
C GLN A 62 2.61 -9.95 -5.07
N CYS A 63 1.87 -8.89 -5.37
CA CYS A 63 2.41 -7.55 -5.46
C CYS A 63 1.54 -6.55 -4.71
N GLY A 64 2.13 -5.44 -4.30
CA GLY A 64 1.44 -4.36 -3.61
C GLY A 64 2.21 -3.05 -3.68
N THR A 65 1.70 -2.08 -2.93
CA THR A 65 2.31 -0.76 -2.78
C THR A 65 3.12 -0.74 -1.49
N GLY A 66 4.37 -0.36 -1.60
CA GLY A 66 5.25 -0.06 -0.48
C GLY A 66 5.43 1.44 -0.30
N SER A 67 5.66 1.85 0.94
CA SER A 67 5.91 3.24 1.36
C SER A 67 7.22 3.36 2.09
N VAL A 68 8.02 4.38 1.78
CA VAL A 68 9.25 4.63 2.54
C VAL A 68 8.91 5.10 3.95
N VAL A 69 9.51 4.46 4.95
CA VAL A 69 9.38 4.79 6.37
C VAL A 69 10.72 5.10 7.03
N GLY A 70 11.83 4.82 6.34
CA GLY A 70 13.18 5.13 6.80
C GLY A 70 14.16 5.19 5.63
N VAL A 71 15.18 6.04 5.74
CA VAL A 71 16.27 6.17 4.77
C VAL A 71 17.58 6.34 5.52
N THR A 72 18.59 5.59 5.10
CA THR A 72 19.99 5.79 5.48
C THR A 72 20.81 6.11 4.23
N GLU A 73 22.13 6.29 4.37
CA GLU A 73 23.00 6.53 3.22
C GLU A 73 22.97 5.37 2.20
N ASP A 74 22.89 4.14 2.72
CA ASP A 74 23.02 2.91 1.93
C ASP A 74 21.72 2.14 1.73
N GLU A 75 20.68 2.37 2.55
CA GLU A 75 19.44 1.59 2.52
C GLU A 75 18.18 2.45 2.57
N ILE A 76 17.10 1.90 2.03
CA ILE A 76 15.75 2.44 2.13
C ILE A 76 14.88 1.38 2.83
N THR A 77 14.16 1.80 3.86
CA THR A 77 13.20 0.95 4.57
C THR A 77 11.79 1.25 4.07
N ILE A 78 11.10 0.20 3.62
CA ILE A 78 9.78 0.24 2.99
C ILE A 78 8.79 -0.54 3.87
N LEU A 79 7.65 0.07 4.17
CA LEU A 79 6.50 -0.58 4.78
C LEU A 79 5.50 -1.01 3.70
N SER A 80 5.08 -2.27 3.76
CA SER A 80 4.10 -2.92 2.89
C SER A 80 3.22 -3.86 3.73
N SER A 81 2.30 -4.60 3.11
CA SER A 81 1.40 -5.53 3.80
C SER A 81 1.99 -6.93 3.90
N ALA A 82 1.76 -7.60 5.04
CA ALA A 82 2.13 -9.01 5.20
C ALA A 82 1.29 -9.92 4.30
N HIS A 83 0.11 -9.48 3.86
CA HIS A 83 -0.80 -10.33 3.10
C HIS A 83 -0.27 -10.71 1.72
N LEU A 84 0.78 -10.05 1.23
CA LEU A 84 1.57 -10.50 0.08
C LEU A 84 2.03 -11.96 0.24
N ILE A 85 2.15 -12.45 1.49
CA ILE A 85 2.48 -13.83 1.84
C ILE A 85 1.42 -14.51 2.75
N GLU A 86 0.16 -14.03 2.79
CA GLU A 86 -0.89 -14.62 3.68
C GLU A 86 -1.24 -16.08 3.39
N HIS A 87 -0.83 -16.59 2.23
CA HIS A 87 -1.07 -17.97 1.84
C HIS A 87 -0.26 -18.98 2.68
N VAL A 88 0.73 -18.54 3.46
CA VAL A 88 1.58 -19.40 4.29
C VAL A 88 1.54 -19.12 5.80
N PHE A 89 0.73 -18.15 6.26
CA PHE A 89 0.62 -17.84 7.69
C PHE A 89 -0.83 -17.59 8.13
N THR A 90 -1.07 -17.68 9.43
CA THR A 90 -2.25 -17.10 10.10
C THR A 90 -1.80 -16.31 11.32
N VAL A 91 -2.70 -15.55 11.96
CA VAL A 91 -2.39 -14.90 13.25
C VAL A 91 -1.96 -15.92 14.31
N SER A 92 -2.57 -17.11 14.30
CA SER A 92 -2.25 -18.20 15.23
C SER A 92 -1.01 -19.02 14.84
N LYS A 93 -0.53 -18.89 13.59
CA LYS A 93 0.65 -19.56 13.04
C LYS A 93 1.46 -18.54 12.23
N PRO A 94 2.12 -17.58 12.91
CA PRO A 94 2.89 -16.55 12.23
C PRO A 94 4.13 -17.13 11.56
N ILE A 95 4.56 -16.52 10.46
CA ILE A 95 5.82 -16.83 9.78
C ILE A 95 6.94 -15.96 10.33
N SER A 96 8.13 -16.51 10.49
CA SER A 96 9.31 -15.74 10.92
C SER A 96 9.94 -14.98 9.75
N VAL A 97 10.66 -13.89 10.04
CA VAL A 97 11.42 -13.14 9.04
C VAL A 97 12.44 -14.02 8.31
N ARG A 98 13.08 -14.96 9.03
CA ARG A 98 14.06 -15.89 8.46
C ARG A 98 13.40 -16.81 7.44
N ASP A 99 12.28 -17.41 7.80
CA ASP A 99 11.57 -18.34 6.93
C ASP A 99 10.97 -17.60 5.74
N ALA A 100 10.45 -16.38 5.94
CA ALA A 100 9.97 -15.53 4.85
C ALA A 100 11.07 -15.22 3.82
N ASN A 101 12.28 -14.84 4.25
CA ASN A 101 13.41 -14.64 3.32
C ASN A 101 13.97 -15.94 2.71
N THR A 102 13.68 -17.10 3.31
CA THR A 102 14.09 -18.40 2.76
C THR A 102 13.15 -18.82 1.65
N TYR A 103 11.84 -18.67 1.89
CA TYR A 103 10.78 -19.14 1.03
C TYR A 103 10.30 -18.12 -0.01
N PHE A 104 10.70 -16.84 0.10
CA PHE A 104 10.28 -15.79 -0.82
C PHE A 104 11.43 -14.90 -1.27
N TYR A 105 11.39 -14.50 -2.53
CA TYR A 105 12.16 -13.39 -3.08
C TYR A 105 11.32 -12.11 -3.01
N THR A 106 11.94 -11.01 -2.56
CA THR A 106 11.29 -9.69 -2.51
C THR A 106 12.01 -8.74 -3.45
N ASP A 107 11.24 -8.13 -4.34
CA ASP A 107 11.71 -7.23 -5.37
C ASP A 107 10.92 -5.93 -5.31
N VAL A 108 11.60 -4.80 -5.53
CA VAL A 108 10.96 -3.48 -5.50
C VAL A 108 11.27 -2.66 -6.74
N LEU A 109 10.34 -1.78 -7.10
CA LEU A 109 10.49 -0.84 -8.20
C LEU A 109 10.10 0.56 -7.71
N CYS A 110 10.95 1.55 -8.00
CA CYS A 110 10.67 2.92 -7.60
C CYS A 110 9.87 3.67 -8.68
N ASP A 111 9.10 4.69 -8.27
CA ASP A 111 8.27 5.49 -9.18
C ASP A 111 9.08 6.16 -10.31
N HIS A 112 10.31 6.58 -10.02
CA HIS A 112 11.20 7.19 -11.02
C HIS A 112 11.53 6.24 -12.16
N TYR A 113 11.79 4.97 -11.86
CA TYR A 113 12.04 3.97 -12.91
C TYR A 113 10.81 3.81 -13.78
N GLU A 114 9.63 3.66 -13.17
CA GLU A 114 8.39 3.45 -13.92
C GLU A 114 8.02 4.64 -14.79
N ALA A 115 8.22 5.86 -14.28
CA ALA A 115 8.05 7.09 -15.04
C ALA A 115 8.97 7.09 -16.27
N SER A 116 10.28 6.85 -16.08
CA SER A 116 11.25 6.79 -17.18
C SER A 116 11.00 5.63 -18.15
N PHE A 117 10.47 4.49 -17.68
CA PHE A 117 10.11 3.35 -18.52
C PHE A 117 8.87 3.63 -19.38
N SER A 118 7.92 4.40 -18.84
CA SER A 118 6.67 4.76 -19.53
C SER A 118 6.84 5.90 -20.54
N GLU A 119 7.94 6.65 -20.49
CA GLU A 119 8.22 7.76 -21.39
C GLU A 119 8.33 7.31 -22.87
N PRO A 120 7.57 7.93 -23.80
CA PRO A 120 7.67 7.65 -25.23
C PRO A 120 9.11 7.83 -25.75
N GLY A 121 9.63 6.83 -26.47
CA GLY A 121 10.98 6.85 -27.02
C GLY A 121 12.11 6.48 -26.04
N GLN A 122 11.80 6.26 -24.75
CA GLN A 122 12.76 5.80 -23.73
C GLN A 122 12.56 4.33 -23.32
N ARG A 123 11.67 3.59 -23.98
CA ARG A 123 11.53 2.12 -23.86
C ARG A 123 12.74 1.39 -24.44
N ARG A 124 13.89 1.55 -23.80
CA ARG A 124 15.16 0.88 -24.15
C ARG A 124 15.23 -0.54 -23.61
N HIS A 125 14.40 -0.87 -22.62
CA HIS A 125 14.34 -2.18 -22.00
C HIS A 125 13.05 -2.90 -22.41
N SER A 126 13.15 -4.18 -22.76
CA SER A 126 12.01 -5.06 -23.00
C SER A 126 11.25 -5.40 -21.71
N GLU A 127 11.94 -5.33 -20.56
CA GLU A 127 11.42 -5.74 -19.25
C GLU A 127 11.80 -4.74 -18.15
N ARG A 128 11.00 -4.71 -17.08
CA ARG A 128 11.27 -3.90 -15.88
C ARG A 128 12.38 -4.54 -15.08
N GLN A 129 13.35 -3.74 -14.65
CA GLN A 129 14.42 -4.19 -13.76
C GLN A 129 14.05 -3.83 -12.32
N TYR A 130 13.86 -4.86 -11.50
CA TYR A 130 13.55 -4.70 -10.08
C TYR A 130 14.83 -4.69 -9.24
N GLY A 131 14.78 -3.96 -8.13
CA GLY A 131 15.82 -4.00 -7.11
C GLY A 131 15.52 -5.09 -6.10
N ALA A 132 16.46 -6.02 -5.91
CA ALA A 132 16.35 -7.04 -4.88
C ALA A 132 16.32 -6.40 -3.48
N ALA A 133 15.39 -6.88 -2.65
CA ALA A 133 15.16 -6.40 -1.29
C ALA A 133 15.03 -7.57 -0.31
N THR A 134 15.05 -7.27 0.98
CA THR A 134 15.03 -8.28 2.05
C THR A 134 13.97 -7.90 3.07
N ILE A 135 13.21 -8.88 3.55
CA ILE A 135 12.25 -8.66 4.63
C ILE A 135 13.02 -8.53 5.94
N ILE A 136 12.80 -7.44 6.68
CA ILE A 136 13.46 -7.19 7.97
C ILE A 136 12.50 -7.21 9.16
N GLY A 137 11.19 -7.21 8.90
CA GLY A 137 10.16 -7.31 9.94
C GLY A 137 8.83 -7.79 9.38
N ILE A 138 8.08 -8.58 10.17
CA ILE A 138 6.74 -9.06 9.83
C ILE A 138 5.88 -9.02 11.09
N ASP A 139 4.69 -8.44 10.99
CA ASP A 139 3.63 -8.57 11.97
C ASP A 139 2.39 -9.19 11.28
N CYS A 140 2.23 -10.50 11.44
CA CYS A 140 1.11 -11.24 10.88
C CYS A 140 -0.24 -10.87 11.51
N ALA A 141 -0.27 -10.28 12.71
CA ALA A 141 -1.51 -9.90 13.38
C ALA A 141 -2.01 -8.53 12.94
N GLN A 142 -1.10 -7.63 12.56
CA GLN A 142 -1.39 -6.27 12.08
C GLN A 142 -1.29 -6.11 10.56
N ASP A 143 -1.02 -7.20 9.83
CA ASP A 143 -0.80 -7.21 8.38
C ASP A 143 0.36 -6.30 7.91
N LEU A 144 1.51 -6.36 8.59
CA LEU A 144 2.65 -5.48 8.28
C LEU A 144 3.87 -6.25 7.82
N LEU A 145 4.51 -5.70 6.79
CA LEU A 145 5.74 -6.20 6.21
C LEU A 145 6.74 -5.05 6.08
N LEU A 146 7.87 -5.16 6.77
CA LEU A 146 8.97 -4.20 6.69
C LEU A 146 10.07 -4.78 5.81
N ILE A 147 10.49 -4.02 4.81
CA ILE A 147 11.43 -4.43 3.76
C ILE A 147 12.60 -3.45 3.76
N SER A 148 13.84 -3.95 3.73
CA SER A 148 15.02 -3.14 3.45
C SER A 148 15.48 -3.38 2.02
N VAL A 149 15.83 -2.29 1.32
CA VAL A 149 16.45 -2.36 0.00
C VAL A 149 17.74 -1.52 -0.03
N PRO A 150 18.88 -2.13 -0.39
CA PRO A 150 20.10 -1.38 -0.64
C PRO A 150 19.90 -0.36 -1.76
N ARG A 151 20.31 0.89 -1.56
CA ARG A 151 20.20 1.97 -2.56
C ARG A 151 20.92 1.65 -3.86
N VAL A 152 21.95 0.81 -3.81
CA VAL A 152 22.66 0.33 -5.01
C VAL A 152 21.78 -0.56 -5.91
N ASN A 153 20.75 -1.21 -5.33
CA ASN A 153 19.80 -2.05 -6.05
C ASN A 153 18.66 -1.23 -6.68
N ILE A 154 18.41 0.00 -6.22
CA ILE A 154 17.39 0.87 -6.82
C ILE A 154 17.91 1.47 -8.12
N ARG A 155 17.29 1.08 -9.23
CA ARG A 155 17.66 1.52 -10.57
C ARG A 155 16.72 2.62 -11.08
N ASN A 156 17.22 3.42 -12.01
CA ASN A 156 16.45 4.18 -12.97
C ASN A 156 17.00 3.84 -14.37
N LEU A 157 16.26 3.02 -15.12
CA LEU A 157 16.74 2.35 -16.33
C LEU A 157 18.10 1.68 -16.07
N ALA A 158 19.09 1.89 -16.94
CA ALA A 158 20.43 1.29 -16.81
C ALA A 158 21.30 1.90 -15.68
N ARG A 159 20.83 2.91 -14.94
CA ARG A 159 21.63 3.64 -13.93
C ARG A 159 21.08 3.43 -12.52
N LYS A 160 21.88 3.76 -11.50
CA LYS A 160 21.39 3.85 -10.11
C LYS A 160 20.41 5.02 -10.00
N CYS A 161 19.31 4.85 -9.27
CA CYS A 161 18.43 5.96 -8.95
C CYS A 161 19.12 6.89 -7.95
N THR A 162 19.15 8.19 -8.25
CA THR A 162 19.77 9.21 -7.39
C THR A 162 18.75 10.01 -6.58
N SER A 163 17.46 9.69 -6.71
CA SER A 163 16.41 10.38 -5.96
C SER A 163 16.49 10.09 -4.47
N ASN A 164 16.05 11.04 -3.66
CA ASN A 164 16.20 10.94 -2.20
C ASN A 164 15.29 9.88 -1.57
N HIS A 165 14.12 9.61 -2.17
CA HIS A 165 13.12 8.68 -1.64
C HIS A 165 12.74 9.00 -0.19
N PRO A 166 12.23 10.21 0.10
CA PRO A 166 12.04 10.64 1.49
C PRO A 166 11.08 9.72 2.25
N PRO A 167 11.28 9.49 3.56
CA PRO A 167 10.29 8.83 4.39
C PRO A 167 8.98 9.60 4.45
N LEU A 168 7.87 8.87 4.43
CA LEU A 168 6.57 9.47 4.68
C LEU A 168 6.46 9.81 6.16
N THR A 169 6.00 11.02 6.43
CA THR A 169 5.77 11.48 7.80
C THR A 169 4.38 11.01 8.21
N PHE A 170 4.23 10.24 9.30
CA PHE A 170 2.92 9.73 9.79
C PHE A 170 2.10 10.87 10.42
N SER A 171 0.90 10.70 11.01
CA SER A 171 0.23 11.80 11.75
C SER A 171 0.06 11.55 13.24
N SER A 172 0.22 12.60 14.06
CA SER A 172 0.05 12.57 15.51
C SER A 172 -1.36 13.00 15.88
N VAL A 173 -2.03 13.70 14.96
CA VAL A 173 -3.43 14.04 15.04
C VAL A 173 -4.19 12.91 14.33
N PRO A 174 -5.07 12.18 15.05
CA PRO A 174 -5.92 11.20 14.40
C PRO A 174 -6.87 11.93 13.45
N PRO A 175 -7.22 11.32 12.32
CA PRO A 175 -8.20 11.93 11.46
C PRO A 175 -9.57 11.85 12.13
N VAL A 176 -10.53 12.60 11.61
CA VAL A 176 -11.91 12.57 12.10
C VAL A 176 -12.85 12.03 11.03
N GLN A 177 -14.02 11.59 11.47
CA GLN A 177 -15.06 11.15 10.54
C GLN A 177 -15.38 12.29 9.56
N LEU A 178 -15.58 11.94 8.29
CA LEU A 178 -15.81 12.83 7.15
C LEU A 178 -14.59 13.62 6.65
N ASP A 179 -13.40 13.44 7.24
CA ASP A 179 -12.17 13.98 6.64
C ASP A 179 -12.01 13.44 5.22
N GLU A 180 -11.59 14.32 4.30
CA GLU A 180 -11.18 13.90 2.96
C GLU A 180 -9.90 13.07 3.04
N CYS A 181 -9.80 12.07 2.18
CA CYS A 181 -8.62 11.22 2.11
C CYS A 181 -8.28 10.89 0.65
N VAL A 182 -7.00 10.65 0.39
CA VAL A 182 -6.50 10.19 -0.91
C VAL A 182 -5.79 8.87 -0.72
N MET A 183 -6.18 7.85 -1.48
CA MET A 183 -5.49 6.58 -1.61
C MET A 183 -4.58 6.62 -2.83
N LEU A 184 -3.29 6.41 -2.63
CA LEU A 184 -2.33 6.14 -3.69
C LEU A 184 -2.00 4.65 -3.69
N SER A 185 -2.25 3.96 -4.79
CA SER A 185 -1.91 2.56 -4.95
C SER A 185 -1.12 2.32 -6.23
N TRP A 186 -0.43 1.19 -6.27
CA TRP A 186 0.31 0.76 -7.43
C TRP A 186 -0.14 -0.65 -7.84
N PRO A 187 -1.19 -0.74 -8.67
CA PRO A 187 -1.66 -2.02 -9.15
C PRO A 187 -0.67 -2.62 -10.15
N PRO A 188 -0.62 -3.96 -10.26
CA PRO A 188 0.31 -4.64 -11.15
C PRO A 188 0.02 -4.34 -12.61
N LEU A 189 1.10 -4.24 -13.38
CA LEU A 189 1.07 -3.95 -14.83
C LEU A 189 0.50 -2.58 -15.20
N GLN A 190 0.31 -1.70 -14.21
CA GLN A 190 -0.26 -0.37 -14.40
C GLN A 190 0.65 0.67 -13.73
N HIS A 191 0.46 1.92 -14.16
CA HIS A 191 1.01 3.05 -13.45
C HIS A 191 0.25 3.28 -12.14
N ARG A 192 0.84 4.04 -11.22
CA ARG A 192 0.20 4.42 -9.95
C ARG A 192 -1.21 4.98 -10.17
N THR A 193 -2.14 4.58 -9.31
CA THR A 193 -3.53 5.04 -9.31
C THR A 193 -3.82 5.84 -8.05
N VAL A 194 -4.61 6.91 -8.22
CA VAL A 194 -4.95 7.86 -7.16
C VAL A 194 -6.45 7.91 -7.06
N VAL A 195 -6.98 7.72 -5.85
CA VAL A 195 -8.42 7.76 -5.61
C VAL A 195 -8.71 8.65 -4.42
N LYS A 196 -9.62 9.62 -4.58
CA LYS A 196 -10.13 10.44 -3.49
C LYS A 196 -11.35 9.81 -2.84
N GLY A 197 -11.50 10.05 -1.55
CA GLY A 197 -12.66 9.63 -0.76
C GLY A 197 -12.78 10.40 0.55
N SER A 198 -13.57 9.84 1.46
CA SER A 198 -13.71 10.36 2.82
C SER A 198 -13.83 9.26 3.85
N ILE A 199 -13.46 9.59 5.08
CA ILE A 199 -13.54 8.65 6.22
C ILE A 199 -15.00 8.51 6.65
N CYS A 200 -15.51 7.28 6.69
CA CYS A 200 -16.85 6.99 7.14
C CYS A 200 -16.91 6.50 8.57
N HIS A 201 -15.93 5.72 9.02
CA HIS A 201 -15.83 5.26 10.40
C HIS A 201 -14.38 5.25 10.86
N MET A 202 -14.13 5.69 12.08
CA MET A 202 -12.78 5.79 12.64
C MET A 202 -12.23 4.48 13.19
N LYS A 203 -13.14 3.60 13.63
CA LYS A 203 -12.80 2.33 14.26
C LYS A 203 -13.98 1.37 14.09
N ARG A 204 -13.79 0.32 13.30
CA ARG A 204 -14.69 -0.81 13.10
C ARG A 204 -13.91 -2.07 13.39
N ALA A 205 -14.38 -2.93 14.27
CA ALA A 205 -13.68 -4.19 14.43
C ALA A 205 -13.84 -5.05 13.18
N LEU A 206 -12.81 -5.79 12.79
CA LEU A 206 -12.87 -6.57 11.56
C LEU A 206 -14.01 -7.61 11.56
N TYR A 207 -14.32 -8.18 12.72
CA TYR A 207 -15.42 -9.12 12.88
C TYR A 207 -16.79 -8.50 12.54
N ASP A 208 -16.98 -7.19 12.78
CA ASP A 208 -18.22 -6.48 12.41
C ASP A 208 -18.33 -6.31 10.89
N LEU A 209 -17.18 -6.34 10.21
CA LEU A 209 -17.07 -6.07 8.79
C LEU A 209 -17.16 -7.34 7.98
N VAL A 210 -16.62 -8.46 8.47
CA VAL A 210 -16.40 -9.70 7.71
C VAL A 210 -16.86 -10.90 8.53
N LYS A 211 -17.68 -11.77 7.93
CA LYS A 211 -18.07 -13.06 8.54
C LYS A 211 -16.81 -13.90 8.76
N GLU A 212 -16.80 -14.75 9.79
CA GLU A 212 -15.64 -15.59 10.12
C GLU A 212 -15.12 -16.42 8.93
N GLU A 213 -16.04 -16.95 8.10
CA GLU A 213 -15.71 -17.70 6.88
C GLU A 213 -14.90 -16.88 5.85
N ASN A 214 -14.98 -15.55 5.91
CA ASN A 214 -14.29 -14.61 5.04
C ASN A 214 -13.04 -13.97 5.72
N ASN A 215 -12.65 -14.42 6.93
CA ASN A 215 -11.42 -14.03 7.63
C ASN A 215 -10.54 -15.27 7.91
N PRO A 216 -10.06 -15.98 6.86
CA PRO A 216 -9.33 -17.24 7.04
C PRO A 216 -7.98 -17.06 7.76
N VAL A 217 -7.41 -15.85 7.75
CA VAL A 217 -6.13 -15.53 8.41
C VAL A 217 -6.32 -15.28 9.91
N GLY A 218 -7.54 -14.90 10.33
CA GLY A 218 -7.89 -14.66 11.74
C GLY A 218 -7.52 -13.26 12.25
N TYR A 219 -7.53 -12.25 11.38
CA TYR A 219 -7.22 -10.88 11.77
C TYR A 219 -8.22 -10.35 12.81
N GLY A 220 -7.69 -9.82 13.92
CA GLY A 220 -8.48 -9.25 15.04
C GLY A 220 -8.38 -7.73 15.14
N MET A 221 -7.87 -7.07 14.09
CA MET A 221 -7.60 -5.64 14.11
C MET A 221 -8.85 -4.77 14.02
N ASN A 222 -8.71 -3.53 14.48
CA ASN A 222 -9.73 -2.52 14.25
C ASN A 222 -9.36 -1.77 12.98
N LEU A 223 -10.35 -1.49 12.13
CA LEU A 223 -10.16 -0.79 10.88
C LEU A 223 -10.94 0.53 10.86
N MET A 224 -10.31 1.63 10.50
CA MET A 224 -10.96 2.78 9.87
C MET A 224 -11.61 2.33 8.57
N GLN A 225 -12.75 2.92 8.23
CA GLN A 225 -13.48 2.66 6.99
C GLN A 225 -13.53 3.95 6.19
N VAL A 226 -13.18 3.87 4.91
CA VAL A 226 -13.30 5.00 3.97
C VAL A 226 -14.25 4.65 2.84
N LYS A 227 -14.89 5.69 2.32
CA LYS A 227 -15.66 5.64 1.08
C LYS A 227 -14.84 6.31 -0.01
N ILE A 228 -14.32 5.51 -0.93
CA ILE A 228 -13.53 5.97 -2.08
C ILE A 228 -14.23 5.55 -3.38
N ALA A 229 -14.14 6.39 -4.41
CA ALA A 229 -14.65 6.07 -5.73
C ALA A 229 -13.59 5.26 -6.50
N SER A 230 -13.42 3.98 -6.15
CA SER A 230 -12.40 3.14 -6.80
C SER A 230 -12.85 2.64 -8.17
N GLU A 231 -11.98 2.74 -9.18
CA GLU A 231 -12.13 2.09 -10.48
C GLU A 231 -11.84 0.57 -10.40
N LYS A 232 -12.31 -0.19 -11.40
CA LYS A 232 -12.00 -1.63 -11.54
C LYS A 232 -10.47 -1.81 -11.57
N GLY A 233 -9.92 -2.48 -10.57
CA GLY A 233 -8.48 -2.76 -10.49
C GLY A 233 -7.71 -1.94 -9.45
N SER A 234 -8.33 -0.94 -8.81
CA SER A 234 -7.80 -0.30 -7.58
C SER A 234 -8.31 -0.95 -6.28
N SER A 235 -9.33 -1.80 -6.42
CA SER A 235 -9.83 -2.77 -5.46
C SER A 235 -10.53 -3.86 -6.28
N GLY A 236 -10.43 -5.13 -5.88
CA GLY A 236 -11.04 -6.25 -6.61
C GLY A 236 -12.51 -5.96 -6.99
N ILE A 237 -12.82 -6.09 -8.29
CA ILE A 237 -14.12 -6.07 -8.96
C ILE A 237 -15.13 -4.96 -8.56
N GLY A 238 -15.36 -4.04 -9.50
CA GLY A 238 -16.67 -3.50 -9.89
C GLY A 238 -17.55 -2.82 -8.82
N TRP A 239 -17.58 -1.49 -8.86
CA TRP A 239 -18.57 -0.57 -8.29
C TRP A 239 -18.50 -0.24 -6.79
N GLN A 240 -18.51 1.08 -6.50
CA GLN A 240 -18.60 1.75 -5.18
C GLN A 240 -18.03 0.94 -3.98
N GLY A 241 -16.71 0.74 -3.98
CA GLY A 241 -16.02 -0.02 -2.94
C GLY A 241 -15.96 0.71 -1.59
N LYS A 242 -16.21 -0.02 -0.50
CA LYS A 242 -15.84 0.37 0.86
C LYS A 242 -14.47 -0.24 1.16
N CYS A 243 -13.50 0.58 1.56
CA CYS A 243 -12.14 0.12 1.94
C CYS A 243 -11.94 0.25 3.45
N TYR A 244 -11.14 -0.64 4.03
CA TYR A 244 -10.94 -0.77 5.47
C TYR A 244 -9.43 -0.73 5.83
N TRP A 245 -9.03 -0.13 6.97
CA TRP A 245 -7.64 0.28 7.28
C TRP A 245 -7.29 0.24 8.77
N ASP A 246 -6.14 -0.27 9.22
CA ASP A 246 -5.85 -0.29 10.68
C ASP A 246 -5.32 1.07 11.20
N PRO A 247 -5.98 1.75 12.18
CA PRO A 247 -5.53 3.04 12.72
C PRO A 247 -4.48 2.91 13.84
N THR A 248 -3.89 1.74 14.11
CA THR A 248 -2.91 1.54 15.19
C THR A 248 -1.58 2.27 15.01
N TRP A 249 -1.21 2.70 13.80
CA TRP A 249 0.03 3.44 13.54
C TRP A 249 -0.18 4.96 13.55
N ARG A 250 0.49 5.62 14.51
CA ARG A 250 0.40 7.06 14.79
C ARG A 250 1.83 7.61 14.83
N LEU A 251 2.17 8.71 14.12
CA LEU A 251 3.37 9.58 14.36
C LEU A 251 3.59 10.77 13.34
N GLY A 252 2.92 11.92 13.54
CA GLY A 252 3.30 13.31 13.15
C GLY A 252 3.07 13.99 11.76
N ARG A 253 1.89 14.61 11.47
CA ARG A 253 1.47 15.51 10.34
C ARG A 253 1.06 15.04 8.92
N SER A 254 1.05 13.78 8.53
CA SER A 254 0.23 13.28 7.40
C SER A 254 -0.03 11.80 7.56
N ILE A 255 -1.25 11.31 7.42
CA ILE A 255 -1.48 9.89 7.74
C ILE A 255 -0.96 9.04 6.60
N LEU A 256 -0.22 7.98 6.92
CA LEU A 256 0.08 6.90 5.99
C LEU A 256 -0.66 5.67 6.50
N LEU A 257 -1.78 5.33 5.87
CA LEU A 257 -2.57 4.14 6.22
C LEU A 257 -2.37 3.08 5.14
N LEU A 258 -1.87 1.92 5.53
CA LEU A 258 -1.71 0.75 4.67
C LEU A 258 -3.07 0.02 4.57
N CYS A 259 -3.50 -0.31 3.34
CA CYS A 259 -4.84 -0.85 3.07
C CYS A 259 -4.94 -2.37 3.22
N LEU A 260 -6.00 -2.83 3.89
CA LEU A 260 -6.54 -4.18 3.71
C LEU A 260 -7.83 -4.11 2.87
N ALA A 261 -7.76 -4.57 1.62
CA ALA A 261 -8.95 -4.72 0.79
C ALA A 261 -9.65 -6.06 1.08
N LEU A 262 -10.75 -6.03 1.84
CA LEU A 262 -11.57 -7.22 2.09
C LEU A 262 -12.80 -7.23 1.18
N SER A 263 -12.88 -8.22 0.29
CA SER A 263 -14.01 -8.40 -0.61
C SER A 263 -15.17 -9.14 0.06
N HIS A 264 -16.37 -8.56 0.07
CA HIS A 264 -17.63 -9.28 0.29
C HIS A 264 -18.33 -9.50 -1.04
N THR A 265 -18.23 -10.69 -1.62
CA THR A 265 -19.15 -11.10 -2.68
C THR A 265 -19.43 -12.59 -2.66
N THR A 266 -20.70 -12.94 -2.52
CA THR A 266 -21.28 -14.26 -2.79
C THR A 266 -21.78 -14.32 -4.23
N VAL A 267 -20.91 -14.49 -5.25
CA VAL A 267 -21.32 -14.89 -6.63
C VAL A 267 -20.16 -15.60 -7.33
N PRO A 268 -20.38 -16.71 -8.07
CA PRO A 268 -19.32 -17.48 -8.72
C PRO A 268 -19.00 -17.00 -10.14
N GLU A 269 -17.82 -17.44 -10.60
CA GLU A 269 -17.24 -17.40 -11.95
C GLU A 269 -16.38 -16.20 -12.39
N LYS A 270 -15.08 -16.54 -12.47
CA LYS A 270 -14.06 -16.20 -13.47
C LYS A 270 -13.62 -14.73 -13.56
N ILE A 271 -12.29 -14.57 -13.34
CA ILE A 271 -11.36 -13.54 -13.87
C ILE A 271 -10.75 -12.62 -12.79
N TRP A 272 -9.44 -12.87 -12.53
CA TRP A 272 -8.38 -12.13 -11.80
C TRP A 272 -8.68 -11.56 -10.40
N HIS A 273 -8.25 -12.28 -9.36
CA HIS A 273 -8.08 -11.72 -8.01
C HIS A 273 -6.63 -11.27 -7.83
N ARG A 274 -6.40 -9.95 -7.81
CA ARG A 274 -5.17 -9.35 -7.29
C ARG A 274 -5.58 -8.34 -6.22
N SER A 275 -5.17 -8.58 -4.98
CA SER A 275 -5.37 -7.64 -3.88
C SER A 275 -4.45 -6.44 -4.11
N VAL A 276 -5.00 -5.22 -4.05
CA VAL A 276 -4.22 -3.98 -4.23
C VAL A 276 -4.12 -3.30 -2.87
N CYS A 277 -2.91 -3.23 -2.32
CA CYS A 277 -2.60 -2.37 -1.18
C CYS A 277 -2.50 -0.92 -1.66
N GLY A 278 -3.07 0.01 -0.91
CA GLY A 278 -2.91 1.44 -1.13
C GLY A 278 -2.43 2.14 0.13
N VAL A 279 -1.98 3.37 -0.07
CA VAL A 279 -1.50 4.30 0.93
C VAL A 279 -2.52 5.42 1.06
N VAL A 280 -3.17 5.56 2.22
CA VAL A 280 -4.13 6.64 2.44
C VAL A 280 -3.56 7.79 3.24
N ILE A 281 -3.77 9.01 2.72
CA ILE A 281 -3.37 10.28 3.30
C ILE A 281 -4.56 11.20 3.52
N CYS A 282 -4.66 11.76 4.72
CA CYS A 282 -5.66 12.77 5.09
C CYS A 282 -4.97 14.12 5.33
N PRO A 283 -5.43 15.22 4.69
CA PRO A 283 -4.98 16.57 5.00
C PRO A 283 -5.68 17.08 6.26
N CYS A 284 -5.10 16.90 7.45
CA CYS A 284 -5.67 17.51 8.65
C CYS A 284 -5.49 19.05 8.61
N SER A 285 -6.62 19.77 8.56
CA SER A 285 -6.86 21.20 8.92
C SER A 285 -5.85 22.26 8.45
N PHE A 286 -6.02 22.77 7.22
CA PHE A 286 -5.46 24.07 6.78
C PHE A 286 -6.50 25.22 6.73
N LEU A 287 -7.78 24.93 7.00
CA LEU A 287 -8.86 25.93 6.96
C LEU A 287 -9.26 26.39 8.37
N SER A 288 -8.37 27.12 9.06
CA SER A 288 -8.78 28.06 10.12
C SER A 288 -7.61 28.92 10.60
N ARG A 289 -7.36 30.04 9.90
CA ARG A 289 -6.95 31.34 10.47
C ARG A 289 -6.88 32.38 9.36
N GLY A 290 -8.06 32.72 8.85
CA GLY A 290 -8.31 33.91 8.04
C GLY A 290 -9.33 34.78 8.75
N HIS A 291 -9.02 35.25 9.96
CA HIS A 291 -9.74 36.37 10.57
C HIS A 291 -8.74 37.46 10.88
N ALA A 292 -8.70 38.43 9.96
CA ALA A 292 -8.13 39.73 10.21
C ALA A 292 -8.86 40.37 11.41
N THR A 293 -8.10 40.87 12.38
CA THR A 293 -8.52 42.01 13.21
C THR A 293 -7.37 43.02 13.21
N PRO A 294 -7.65 44.32 12.97
CA PRO A 294 -6.61 45.30 12.71
C PRO A 294 -6.17 46.06 13.98
N THR A 295 -4.88 46.41 13.98
CA THR A 295 -4.23 47.59 14.60
C THR A 295 -4.39 47.87 16.11
N ALA A 296 -3.28 47.62 16.80
CA ALA A 296 -2.52 48.55 17.66
C ALA A 296 -3.25 49.77 18.24
N ILE A 297 -3.37 49.77 19.57
CA ILE A 297 -3.33 50.97 20.41
C ILE A 297 -2.26 50.72 21.46
N GLY A 298 -1.20 51.53 21.43
CA GLY A 298 -0.13 51.55 22.41
C GLY A 298 0.31 52.98 22.60
N VAL A 299 -0.26 53.63 23.61
CA VAL A 299 0.11 54.95 24.10
C VAL A 299 1.35 54.82 24.96
N SER A 300 2.39 55.58 24.62
CA SER A 300 3.38 56.15 25.55
C SER A 300 4.06 57.32 24.84
#